data_AF-A0A0A5GHK2-F1
#
_entry.id   AF-A0A0A5GHK2-F1
#
_cell.length_a   1.000
_cell.length_b   1.000
_cell.length_c   1.000
_cell.angle_alpha   90.00
_cell.angle_beta   90.00
_cell.angle_gamma   90.00
#
_symmetry.space_group_name_H-M   'P 1'
#
loop_
_entity.id
_entity.type
_entity.pdbx_description
1 polymer ?
#
loop_
_entity_poly.entity_id
_entity_poly.type
_entity_poly.pdbx_seq_one_letter_code
_entity_poly.pdbx_strand_id
1 'polypeptide(L)'
;MPRNPGMTDEKIIEIYKSGINYKEMEQVVGLTSTAILNIVYKHGEKANHKQYAGQPRKHKVNEDFFKTWTHEMAWVLGLFITDGCVTRYNSITFAQKDERILRLIAKYMDADYVINSSTNTPTLIINSKCIKEDLNKMGILANKSLNVPFPDVPKSFIPSFVRGVIDGDGWVDREGYVMNVTTASQIFAKGLQGIFQSWQLRTSISEQSSKHGNKLYRIWVKGNIDLLKLEKIIYNRASDNYVYYKRDNMLGKYRGNPQLSRDSRVKFRTNVSHALLCQIREIAKKHNTYTNYLIENGFKLVLENGFEKKISTENRPEDRIQYKTTYKKTLLEQIKLLAKEQKMNINDIIEYCIRLEVNRRR
;
A
#
# COMPACT_ATOMS: atom_id res chain seq x y z
N MET A 1 40.10 2.48 37.62
CA MET A 1 41.24 2.88 36.76
C MET A 1 41.72 4.23 37.24
N PRO A 2 43.03 4.40 37.52
CA PRO A 2 43.58 5.70 37.88
C PRO A 2 43.62 6.62 36.65
N ARG A 3 43.55 7.93 36.89
CA ARG A 3 43.71 8.94 35.82
C ARG A 3 45.15 8.95 35.33
N ASN A 4 45.36 9.32 34.07
CA ASN A 4 46.69 9.64 33.59
C ASN A 4 47.26 10.84 34.37
N PRO A 5 48.60 10.93 34.56
CA PRO A 5 49.23 12.01 35.31
C PRO A 5 48.83 13.40 34.79
N GLY A 6 48.44 14.29 35.70
CA GLY A 6 48.07 15.68 35.37
C GLY A 6 46.65 15.90 34.85
N MET A 7 45.75 14.89 34.92
CA MET A 7 44.34 15.04 34.55
C MET A 7 43.45 15.46 35.73
N THR A 8 43.21 16.78 35.85
CA THR A 8 42.20 17.36 36.73
C THR A 8 40.80 17.31 36.09
N ASP A 9 39.75 17.54 36.87
CA ASP A 9 38.38 17.53 36.36
C ASP A 9 38.18 18.63 35.29
N GLU A 10 38.80 19.80 35.48
CA GLU A 10 38.72 20.94 34.57
C GLU A 10 39.32 20.61 33.20
N LYS A 11 40.46 19.91 33.20
CA LYS A 11 41.14 19.48 31.97
C LYS A 11 40.33 18.43 31.22
N ILE A 12 39.65 17.54 31.93
CA ILE A 12 38.73 16.55 31.34
C ILE A 12 37.53 17.25 30.67
N ILE A 13 37.00 18.32 31.28
CA ILE A 13 35.90 19.12 30.73
C ILE A 13 36.35 19.92 29.50
N GLU A 14 37.56 20.47 29.51
CA GLU A 14 38.13 21.18 28.36
C GLU A 14 38.30 20.23 27.16
N ILE A 15 38.87 19.05 27.40
CA ILE A 15 38.98 17.98 26.39
C ILE A 15 37.60 17.58 25.88
N TYR A 16 36.63 17.42 26.77
CA TYR A 16 35.25 17.10 26.40
C TYR A 16 34.60 18.19 25.52
N LYS A 17 34.84 19.47 25.82
CA LYS A 17 34.34 20.61 25.03
C LYS A 17 35.03 20.75 23.68
N SER A 18 36.24 20.22 23.51
CA SER A 18 36.94 20.20 22.22
C SER A 18 36.28 19.29 21.16
N GLY A 19 35.34 18.43 21.57
CA GLY A 19 34.54 17.60 20.65
C GLY A 19 35.21 16.31 20.17
N ILE A 20 36.34 15.91 20.77
CA ILE A 20 36.99 14.64 20.46
C ILE A 20 36.12 13.42 20.86
N ASN A 21 36.36 12.27 20.22
CA ASN A 21 35.53 11.09 20.48
C ASN A 21 35.87 10.42 21.82
N TYR A 22 34.90 9.72 22.41
CA TYR A 22 35.08 9.08 23.73
C TYR A 22 36.21 8.05 23.76
N LYS A 23 36.49 7.34 22.66
CA LYS A 23 37.54 6.33 22.60
C LYS A 23 38.94 6.95 22.67
N GLU A 24 39.12 8.11 22.05
CA GLU A 24 40.33 8.93 22.16
C GLU A 24 40.43 9.56 23.55
N MET A 25 39.31 10.04 24.11
CA MET A 25 39.29 10.54 25.49
C MET A 25 39.71 9.48 26.51
N GLU A 26 39.28 8.23 26.35
CA GLU A 26 39.68 7.14 27.26
C GLU A 26 41.21 6.94 27.27
N GLN A 27 41.86 7.06 26.10
CA GLN A 27 43.32 6.95 25.97
C GLN A 27 44.06 8.13 26.61
N VAL A 28 43.54 9.34 26.42
CA VAL A 28 44.16 10.58 26.94
C VAL A 28 43.96 10.72 28.44
N VAL A 29 42.77 10.40 28.95
CA VAL A 29 42.37 10.61 30.34
C VAL A 29 42.71 9.41 31.25
N GLY A 30 42.77 8.20 30.70
CA GLY A 30 42.98 6.97 31.46
C GLY A 30 41.74 6.49 32.23
N LEU A 31 40.57 7.08 31.95
CA LEU A 31 39.28 6.73 32.53
C LEU A 31 38.36 6.13 31.47
N THR A 32 37.41 5.30 31.88
CA THR A 32 36.36 4.80 30.97
C THR A 32 35.39 5.91 30.57
N SER A 33 34.73 5.74 29.43
CA SER A 33 33.70 6.66 28.91
C SER A 33 32.64 6.98 29.96
N THR A 34 32.23 5.98 30.76
CA THR A 34 31.26 6.15 31.86
C THR A 34 31.81 7.04 32.98
N ALA A 35 33.07 6.86 33.36
CA ALA A 35 33.70 7.68 34.42
C ALA A 35 33.91 9.12 33.95
N ILE A 36 34.31 9.33 32.70
CA ILE A 36 34.40 10.66 32.07
C ILE A 36 33.02 11.34 32.07
N LEU A 37 31.98 10.60 31.67
CA LEU A 37 30.61 11.12 31.61
C LEU A 37 30.08 11.52 33.01
N ASN A 38 30.41 10.76 34.05
CA ASN A 38 30.05 11.12 35.43
C ASN A 38 30.71 12.42 35.90
N ILE A 39 31.96 12.68 35.49
CA ILE A 39 32.65 13.95 35.77
C ILE A 39 31.96 15.09 35.02
N VAL A 40 31.65 14.90 33.73
CA VAL A 40 30.91 15.89 32.92
C VAL A 40 29.56 16.25 33.56
N TYR A 41 28.79 15.26 34.04
CA TYR A 41 27.53 15.54 34.73
C TYR A 41 27.70 16.21 36.09
N LYS A 42 28.72 15.81 36.87
CA LYS A 42 29.02 16.43 38.17
C LYS A 42 29.33 17.93 38.03
N HIS A 43 29.88 18.33 36.89
CA HIS A 43 30.22 19.72 36.57
C HIS A 43 29.14 20.45 35.75
N GLY A 44 27.92 19.91 35.67
CA GLY A 44 26.75 20.60 35.10
C GLY A 44 26.69 20.63 33.57
N GLU A 45 27.58 19.90 32.89
CA GLU A 45 27.61 19.84 31.43
C GLU A 45 26.64 18.76 30.90
N LYS A 46 25.96 19.05 29.80
CA LYS A 46 25.07 18.07 29.13
C LYS A 46 25.91 17.20 28.19
N ALA A 47 25.59 15.91 28.09
CA ALA A 47 26.22 14.98 27.17
C ALA A 47 26.13 15.47 25.70
N ASN A 48 27.28 15.56 25.01
CA ASN A 48 27.44 15.97 23.61
C ASN A 48 26.94 14.88 22.67
N HIS A 49 26.92 13.64 23.15
CA HIS A 49 26.10 12.60 22.56
C HIS A 49 24.67 12.78 23.02
N LYS A 50 23.73 12.92 22.07
CA LYS A 50 22.32 12.59 22.31
C LYS A 50 22.30 11.24 23.04
N GLN A 51 22.00 11.24 24.32
CA GLN A 51 21.78 10.02 25.09
C GLN A 51 20.83 9.17 24.24
N TYR A 52 21.29 7.98 23.81
CA TYR A 52 20.59 7.08 22.89
C TYR A 52 20.59 7.45 21.40
N ALA A 53 21.74 7.75 20.80
CA ALA A 53 21.95 7.34 19.41
C ALA A 53 22.07 5.80 19.39
N GLY A 54 20.94 5.10 19.42
CA GLY A 54 20.92 3.65 19.17
C GLY A 54 21.60 3.32 17.83
N GLN A 55 21.77 2.03 17.52
CA GLN A 55 22.30 1.63 16.22
C GLN A 55 21.56 2.38 15.10
N PRO A 56 22.30 3.02 14.16
CA PRO A 56 21.67 3.72 13.06
C PRO A 56 20.75 2.77 12.31
N ARG A 57 19.58 3.26 11.89
CA ARG A 57 18.63 2.43 11.17
C ARG A 57 19.29 1.87 9.92
N LYS A 58 19.17 0.56 9.76
CA LYS A 58 19.58 -0.15 8.55
C LYS A 58 18.74 0.24 7.33
N HIS A 59 17.47 0.56 7.55
CA HIS A 59 16.49 0.79 6.49
C HIS A 59 16.04 2.25 6.43
N LYS A 60 16.08 2.82 5.22
CA LYS A 60 15.69 4.21 4.94
C LYS A 60 14.17 4.35 4.93
N VAL A 61 13.69 5.52 5.34
CA VAL A 61 12.31 6.00 5.17
C VAL A 61 12.29 7.54 5.19
N ASN A 62 11.39 8.17 4.44
CA ASN A 62 11.10 9.59 4.57
C ASN A 62 10.36 9.86 5.90
N GLU A 63 11.07 10.41 6.89
CA GLU A 63 10.48 10.73 8.20
C GLU A 63 9.55 11.93 8.20
N ASP A 64 9.59 12.76 7.14
CA ASP A 64 8.73 13.92 6.99
C ASP A 64 7.40 13.58 6.29
N PHE A 65 7.18 12.31 5.95
CA PHE A 65 6.03 11.88 5.17
C PHE A 65 4.68 12.29 5.77
N PHE A 66 4.52 12.23 7.09
CA PHE A 66 3.28 12.62 7.77
C PHE A 66 3.23 14.10 8.21
N LYS A 67 4.23 14.91 7.83
CA LYS A 67 4.29 16.33 8.23
C LYS A 67 3.62 17.27 7.24
N THR A 68 3.51 16.86 5.97
CA THR A 68 2.88 17.67 4.91
C THR A 68 1.76 16.90 4.24
N TRP A 69 0.61 17.54 4.07
CA TRP A 69 -0.54 16.93 3.40
C TRP A 69 -0.32 16.82 1.89
N THR A 70 -0.41 15.58 1.39
CA THR A 70 -0.50 15.25 -0.04
C THR A 70 -1.60 14.21 -0.26
N HIS A 71 -1.99 13.96 -1.50
CA HIS A 71 -2.98 12.92 -1.81
C HIS A 71 -2.45 11.51 -1.45
N GLU A 72 -1.15 11.29 -1.60
CA GLU A 72 -0.45 10.06 -1.24
C GLU A 72 -0.44 9.87 0.28
N MET A 73 -0.04 10.91 1.03
CA MET A 73 -0.04 10.89 2.49
C MET A 73 -1.44 10.63 3.03
N ALA A 74 -2.47 11.30 2.51
CA ALA A 74 -3.85 11.10 2.96
C ALA A 74 -4.33 9.67 2.71
N TRP A 75 -4.04 9.10 1.54
CA TRP A 75 -4.39 7.72 1.23
C TRP A 75 -3.66 6.71 2.13
N VAL A 76 -2.35 6.90 2.34
CA VAL A 76 -1.55 6.06 3.26
C VAL A 76 -2.07 6.18 4.69
N LEU A 77 -2.45 7.38 5.15
CA LEU A 77 -3.03 7.58 6.48
C LEU A 77 -4.37 6.84 6.64
N GLY A 78 -5.24 6.90 5.62
CA GLY A 78 -6.50 6.17 5.61
C GLY A 78 -6.31 4.66 5.73
N LEU A 79 -5.41 4.09 4.93
CA LEU A 79 -5.01 2.68 5.04
C LEU A 79 -4.35 2.36 6.39
N PHE A 80 -3.56 3.28 6.93
CA PHE A 80 -2.91 3.07 8.20
C PHE A 80 -3.91 2.97 9.34
N ILE A 81 -5.00 3.76 9.31
CA ILE A 81 -6.04 3.71 10.34
C ILE A 81 -6.70 2.33 10.42
N THR A 82 -6.91 1.66 9.30
CA THR A 82 -7.58 0.35 9.23
C THR A 82 -6.59 -0.80 9.38
N ASP A 83 -5.60 -0.89 8.48
CA ASP A 83 -4.73 -2.06 8.30
C ASP A 83 -3.36 -1.86 8.97
N GLY A 84 -3.14 -0.70 9.57
CA GLY A 84 -1.89 -0.30 10.18
C GLY A 84 -1.87 -0.47 11.69
N CYS A 85 -0.73 -0.90 12.23
CA CYS A 85 -0.49 -1.04 13.66
C CYS A 85 0.69 -0.17 14.11
N VAL A 86 0.50 0.60 15.19
CA VAL A 86 1.60 1.23 15.92
C VAL A 86 2.08 0.22 16.95
N THR A 87 3.35 -0.19 16.85
CA THR A 87 3.89 -1.18 17.79
C THR A 87 4.33 -0.51 19.10
N ARG A 88 4.56 -1.33 20.14
CA ARG A 88 5.19 -0.86 21.39
C ARG A 88 6.59 -0.31 21.17
N TYR A 89 7.27 -0.73 20.11
CA TYR A 89 8.60 -0.25 19.72
C TYR A 89 8.52 1.00 18.84
N ASN A 90 9.66 1.52 18.39
CA ASN A 90 9.73 2.66 17.47
C ASN A 90 9.44 2.25 16.02
N SER A 91 8.33 1.53 15.82
CA SER A 91 7.94 1.02 14.51
C SER A 91 6.43 1.05 14.28
N ILE A 92 6.09 1.15 13.00
CA ILE A 92 4.74 0.97 12.50
C ILE A 92 4.74 -0.17 11.49
N THR A 93 3.60 -0.84 11.34
CA THR A 93 3.46 -1.96 10.40
C THR A 93 2.18 -1.83 9.60
N PHE A 94 2.23 -2.22 8.32
CA PHE A 94 1.04 -2.41 7.48
C PHE A 94 0.91 -3.88 7.13
N ALA A 95 -0.21 -4.52 7.47
CA ALA A 95 -0.47 -5.92 7.16
C ALA A 95 -1.52 -6.02 6.05
N GLN A 96 -1.13 -6.48 4.86
CA GLN A 96 -2.02 -6.44 3.70
C GLN A 96 -1.76 -7.63 2.76
N LYS A 97 -2.83 -8.25 2.25
CA LYS A 97 -2.75 -9.44 1.37
C LYS A 97 -2.33 -9.14 -0.07
N ASP A 98 -2.71 -7.97 -0.59
CA ASP A 98 -2.28 -7.45 -1.89
C ASP A 98 -0.92 -6.73 -1.74
N GLU A 99 0.14 -7.48 -1.99
CA GLU A 99 1.52 -7.00 -1.89
C GLU A 99 1.79 -5.72 -2.71
N ARG A 100 1.03 -5.47 -3.79
CA ARG A 100 1.10 -4.24 -4.57
C ARG A 100 0.79 -3.01 -3.72
N ILE A 101 -0.21 -3.09 -2.83
CA ILE A 101 -0.54 -2.00 -1.91
C ILE A 101 0.63 -1.71 -0.97
N LEU A 102 1.26 -2.74 -0.42
CA LEU A 102 2.45 -2.58 0.43
C LEU A 102 3.60 -1.92 -0.33
N ARG A 103 3.82 -2.31 -1.59
CA ARG A 103 4.84 -1.70 -2.46
C ARG A 103 4.54 -0.24 -2.78
N LEU A 104 3.28 0.11 -3.00
CA LEU A 104 2.84 1.50 -3.19
C LEU A 104 3.04 2.34 -1.94
N ILE A 105 2.72 1.81 -0.76
CA ILE A 105 2.98 2.49 0.52
C ILE A 105 4.47 2.76 0.68
N ALA A 106 5.33 1.74 0.50
CA ALA A 106 6.77 1.90 0.60
C ALA A 106 7.31 2.93 -0.40
N LYS A 107 6.82 2.90 -1.65
CA LYS A 107 7.16 3.90 -2.67
C LYS A 107 6.79 5.33 -2.24
N TYR A 108 5.57 5.54 -1.75
CA TYR A 108 5.13 6.88 -1.34
C TYR A 108 5.87 7.41 -0.11
N MET A 109 6.23 6.52 0.81
CA MET A 109 6.98 6.85 2.01
C MET A 109 8.51 6.92 1.77
N ASP A 110 8.98 6.76 0.52
CA ASP A 110 10.41 6.60 0.18
C ASP A 110 11.13 5.65 1.17
N ALA A 111 10.49 4.51 1.43
CA ALA A 111 10.90 3.53 2.41
C ALA A 111 11.51 2.30 1.73
N ASP A 112 12.54 1.74 2.35
CA ASP A 112 13.04 0.43 1.95
C ASP A 112 11.95 -0.61 2.10
N TYR A 113 11.77 -1.42 1.06
CA TYR A 113 10.71 -2.42 1.03
C TYR A 113 11.13 -3.68 1.79
N VAL A 114 10.84 -3.71 3.09
CA VAL A 114 11.12 -4.83 3.99
C VAL A 114 9.83 -5.54 4.38
N ILE A 115 9.61 -6.74 3.85
CA ILE A 115 8.48 -7.59 4.21
C ILE A 115 8.89 -8.58 5.30
N ASN A 116 8.06 -8.72 6.32
CA ASN A 116 8.04 -9.92 7.16
C ASN A 116 7.01 -10.92 6.62
N SER A 117 7.48 -12.07 6.13
CA SER A 117 6.66 -13.16 5.60
C SER A 117 6.44 -14.30 6.60
N SER A 118 6.87 -14.13 7.85
CA SER A 118 6.71 -15.16 8.90
C SER A 118 5.25 -15.35 9.32
N THR A 119 4.38 -14.42 8.94
CA THR A 119 2.93 -14.46 9.16
C THR A 119 2.19 -14.79 7.86
N ASN A 120 0.99 -15.36 7.97
CA ASN A 120 0.15 -15.71 6.81
C ASN A 120 -0.28 -14.49 5.96
N THR A 121 -0.09 -13.28 6.48
CA THR A 121 -0.31 -12.02 5.77
C THR A 121 1.01 -11.27 5.63
N PRO A 122 1.42 -10.87 4.41
CA PRO A 122 2.59 -10.02 4.20
C PRO A 122 2.49 -8.73 5.02
N THR A 123 3.59 -8.38 5.70
CA THR A 123 3.63 -7.20 6.57
C THR A 123 4.82 -6.31 6.24
N LEU A 124 4.56 -5.06 5.86
CA LEU A 124 5.59 -4.03 5.71
C LEU A 124 5.95 -3.46 7.08
N ILE A 125 7.23 -3.45 7.43
CA ILE A 125 7.72 -2.92 8.71
C ILE A 125 8.51 -1.64 8.46
N ILE A 126 8.10 -0.54 9.11
CA ILE A 126 8.79 0.74 9.07
C ILE A 126 9.27 1.09 10.48
N ASN A 127 10.58 1.12 10.67
CA ASN A 127 11.20 1.55 11.91
C ASN A 127 11.45 3.06 11.83
N SER A 128 10.75 3.85 12.63
CA SER A 128 10.97 5.29 12.76
C SER A 128 10.30 5.81 14.03
N LYS A 129 11.09 6.43 14.90
CA LYS A 129 10.58 7.14 16.07
C LYS A 129 9.82 8.40 15.66
N CYS A 130 10.34 9.16 14.68
CA CYS A 130 9.72 10.39 14.18
C CYS A 130 8.31 10.14 13.63
N ILE A 131 8.15 9.15 12.74
CA ILE A 131 6.85 8.79 12.15
C ILE A 131 5.85 8.37 13.23
N LYS A 132 6.29 7.58 14.22
CA LYS A 132 5.44 7.18 15.34
C LYS A 132 4.98 8.40 16.15
N GLU A 133 5.87 9.35 16.40
CA GLU A 133 5.53 10.60 17.09
C GLU A 133 4.58 11.48 16.28
N ASP A 134 4.76 11.56 14.96
CA ASP A 134 3.86 12.34 14.08
C ASP A 134 2.45 11.73 14.03
N LEU A 135 2.33 10.41 13.98
CA LEU A 135 1.05 9.72 14.11
C LEU A 135 0.41 9.92 15.49
N ASN A 136 1.22 9.92 16.55
CA ASN A 136 0.75 10.20 17.90
C ASN A 136 0.17 11.62 18.02
N LYS A 137 0.81 12.63 17.41
CA LYS A 137 0.27 14.01 17.35
C LYS A 137 -1.10 14.08 16.65
N MET A 138 -1.39 13.15 15.75
CA MET A 138 -2.71 13.00 15.10
C MET A 138 -3.71 12.18 15.93
N GLY A 139 -3.36 11.77 17.15
CA GLY A 139 -4.20 10.94 18.02
C GLY A 139 -4.20 9.44 17.64
N ILE A 140 -3.26 9.01 16.80
CA ILE A 140 -3.16 7.62 16.33
C ILE A 140 -2.13 6.87 17.19
N LEU A 141 -2.64 6.28 18.26
CA LEU A 141 -1.85 5.55 19.26
C LEU A 141 -1.76 4.03 18.99
N ALA A 142 -1.00 3.31 19.81
CA ALA A 142 -1.10 1.86 19.89
C ALA A 142 -2.51 1.45 20.40
N ASN A 143 -3.01 0.27 20.01
CA ASN A 143 -4.35 -0.22 20.36
C ASN A 143 -5.51 0.72 19.98
N LYS A 144 -5.32 1.54 18.94
CA LYS A 144 -6.26 2.57 18.47
C LYS A 144 -7.64 2.08 18.06
N SER A 145 -7.83 0.78 17.78
CA SER A 145 -9.04 0.25 17.12
C SER A 145 -10.36 0.68 17.77
N LEU A 146 -10.39 0.84 19.09
CA LEU A 146 -11.59 1.22 19.85
C LEU A 146 -11.85 2.74 19.92
N ASN A 147 -10.79 3.56 19.84
CA ASN A 147 -10.88 4.99 20.19
C ASN A 147 -10.18 5.91 19.16
N VAL A 148 -9.83 5.42 17.98
CA VAL A 148 -9.17 6.22 16.95
C VAL A 148 -10.05 7.44 16.60
N PRO A 149 -9.53 8.67 16.64
CA PRO A 149 -10.29 9.84 16.25
C PRO A 149 -10.45 9.90 14.73
N PHE A 150 -11.41 10.68 14.25
CA PHE A 150 -11.41 11.09 12.85
C PHE A 150 -10.37 12.21 12.68
N PRO A 151 -9.31 12.04 11.88
CA PRO A 151 -8.24 13.02 11.78
C PRO A 151 -8.72 14.32 11.11
N ASP A 152 -8.09 15.44 11.44
CA ASP A 152 -8.36 16.74 10.81
C ASP A 152 -7.67 16.84 9.44
N VAL A 153 -8.28 16.18 8.45
CA VAL A 153 -7.78 16.14 7.07
C VAL A 153 -8.29 17.37 6.30
N PRO A 154 -7.41 18.15 5.64
CA PRO A 154 -7.86 19.27 4.83
C PRO A 154 -8.82 18.83 3.71
N LYS A 155 -9.83 19.66 3.42
CA LYS A 155 -10.93 19.34 2.49
C LYS A 155 -10.46 18.80 1.14
N SER A 156 -9.37 19.32 0.60
CA SER A 156 -8.79 18.88 -0.68
C SER A 156 -8.31 17.43 -0.66
N PHE A 157 -7.92 16.90 0.50
CA PHE A 157 -7.33 15.55 0.65
C PHE A 157 -8.31 14.51 1.20
N ILE A 158 -9.46 14.94 1.75
CA ILE A 158 -10.51 14.04 2.27
C ILE A 158 -10.86 12.92 1.27
N PRO A 159 -11.05 13.15 -0.04
CA PRO A 159 -11.39 12.06 -0.96
C PRO A 159 -10.32 10.95 -1.01
N SER A 160 -9.04 11.32 -0.89
CA SER A 160 -7.93 10.34 -0.89
C SER A 160 -7.80 9.61 0.44
N PHE A 161 -8.04 10.32 1.55
CA PHE A 161 -8.13 9.72 2.88
C PHE A 161 -9.25 8.68 2.95
N VAL A 162 -10.47 9.05 2.56
CA VAL A 162 -11.64 8.16 2.55
C VAL A 162 -11.42 6.98 1.61
N ARG A 163 -10.77 7.18 0.46
CA ARG A 163 -10.35 6.07 -0.42
C ARG A 163 -9.47 5.08 0.34
N GLY A 164 -8.45 5.55 1.05
CA GLY A 164 -7.55 4.69 1.84
C GLY A 164 -8.30 3.90 2.93
N VAL A 165 -9.24 4.54 3.63
CA VAL A 165 -10.09 3.87 4.64
C VAL A 165 -10.95 2.78 4.00
N ILE A 166 -11.58 3.07 2.85
CA ILE A 166 -12.38 2.09 2.11
C ILE A 166 -11.50 0.96 1.58
N ASP A 167 -10.27 1.25 1.15
CA ASP A 167 -9.34 0.27 0.59
C ASP A 167 -8.83 -0.74 1.62
N GLY A 168 -8.73 -0.36 2.89
CA GLY A 168 -8.42 -1.28 3.98
C GLY A 168 -9.67 -2.04 4.45
N ASP A 169 -10.47 -1.41 5.31
CA ASP A 169 -11.63 -2.06 5.98
C ASP A 169 -12.97 -1.95 5.23
N GLY A 170 -13.01 -1.31 4.06
CA GLY A 170 -14.23 -1.21 3.27
C GLY A 170 -14.62 -2.51 2.57
N TRP A 171 -15.92 -2.74 2.45
CA TRP A 171 -16.51 -3.77 1.60
C TRP A 171 -17.54 -3.15 0.66
N VAL A 172 -17.43 -3.49 -0.63
CA VAL A 172 -18.37 -3.03 -1.66
C VAL A 172 -19.10 -4.25 -2.20
N ASP A 173 -20.42 -4.22 -2.15
CA ASP A 173 -21.27 -5.21 -2.78
C ASP A 173 -20.96 -5.32 -4.28
N ARG A 174 -20.99 -6.55 -4.80
CA ARG A 174 -20.52 -6.85 -6.15
C ARG A 174 -21.38 -6.20 -7.24
N GLU A 175 -22.67 -6.05 -7.00
CA GLU A 175 -23.61 -5.42 -7.94
C GLU A 175 -23.60 -3.88 -7.82
N GLY A 176 -22.85 -3.37 -6.85
CA GLY A 176 -22.68 -1.94 -6.61
C GLY A 176 -23.95 -1.30 -6.05
N TYR A 177 -24.67 -2.01 -5.17
CA TYR A 177 -25.83 -1.43 -4.48
C TYR A 177 -25.49 -0.86 -3.11
N VAL A 178 -24.51 -1.43 -2.42
CA VAL A 178 -24.15 -1.00 -1.07
C VAL A 178 -22.65 -1.10 -0.85
N MET A 179 -22.13 -0.21 -0.01
CA MET A 179 -20.76 -0.29 0.52
C MET A 179 -20.84 -0.06 2.03
N ASN A 180 -19.95 -0.70 2.79
CA ASN A 180 -19.75 -0.34 4.19
C ASN A 180 -18.28 -0.29 4.59
N VAL A 181 -17.99 0.49 5.62
CA VAL A 181 -16.75 0.45 6.40
C VAL A 181 -17.13 0.03 7.82
N THR A 182 -16.38 -0.91 8.40
CA THR A 182 -16.58 -1.35 9.79
C THR A 182 -15.49 -0.78 10.68
N THR A 183 -15.87 -0.26 11.86
CA THR A 183 -14.91 0.22 12.87
C THR A 183 -15.46 -0.04 14.27
N ALA A 184 -14.58 -0.16 15.27
CA ALA A 184 -14.99 -0.19 16.67
C ALA A 184 -14.99 1.20 17.34
N SER A 185 -14.46 2.23 16.65
CA SER A 185 -14.47 3.61 17.14
C SER A 185 -15.74 4.34 16.72
N GLN A 186 -16.56 4.71 17.71
CA GLN A 186 -17.77 5.49 17.46
C GLN A 186 -17.45 6.89 16.92
N ILE A 187 -16.37 7.50 17.41
CA ILE A 187 -15.93 8.84 17.00
C ILE A 187 -15.56 8.81 15.51
N PHE A 188 -14.78 7.81 15.11
CA PHE A 188 -14.41 7.62 13.71
C PHE A 188 -15.64 7.36 12.83
N ALA A 189 -16.57 6.51 13.29
CA ALA A 189 -17.78 6.19 12.55
C ALA A 189 -18.64 7.42 12.28
N LYS A 190 -18.86 8.26 13.30
CA LYS A 190 -19.63 9.51 13.16
C LYS A 190 -18.92 10.51 12.26
N GLY A 191 -17.59 10.66 12.38
CA GLY A 191 -16.80 11.52 11.50
C GLY A 191 -16.91 11.11 10.03
N LEU A 192 -16.75 9.82 9.74
CA LEU A 192 -16.87 9.28 8.39
C LEU A 192 -18.29 9.43 7.83
N GLN A 193 -19.32 9.20 8.65
CA GLN A 193 -20.71 9.44 8.26
C GLN A 193 -20.94 10.93 7.92
N GLY A 194 -20.40 11.85 8.72
CA GLY A 194 -20.50 13.29 8.47
C GLY A 194 -19.90 13.69 7.11
N ILE A 195 -18.76 13.09 6.74
CA ILE A 195 -18.18 13.29 5.40
C ILE A 195 -19.12 12.79 4.31
N PHE A 196 -19.67 11.57 4.42
CA PHE A 196 -20.62 11.06 3.44
C PHE A 196 -21.88 11.92 3.32
N GLN A 197 -22.39 12.45 4.43
CA GLN A 197 -23.52 13.40 4.43
C GLN A 197 -23.15 14.71 3.74
N SER A 198 -21.95 15.24 3.97
CA SER A 198 -21.47 16.47 3.30
C SER A 198 -21.37 16.31 1.78
N TRP A 199 -21.17 15.08 1.29
CA TRP A 199 -21.19 14.73 -0.14
C TRP A 199 -22.58 14.38 -0.67
N GLN A 200 -23.63 14.60 0.14
CA GLN A 200 -25.03 14.32 -0.20
C GLN A 200 -25.25 12.85 -0.61
N LEU A 201 -24.53 11.93 0.06
CA LEU A 201 -24.68 10.50 -0.15
C LEU A 201 -25.70 9.90 0.82
N ARG A 202 -26.51 8.96 0.35
CA ARG A 202 -27.39 8.18 1.20
C ARG A 202 -26.58 7.27 2.13
N THR A 203 -26.45 7.67 3.39
CA THR A 203 -25.64 7.00 4.41
C THR A 203 -26.40 6.66 5.69
N SER A 204 -25.97 5.60 6.39
CA SER A 204 -26.51 5.18 7.69
C SER A 204 -25.47 4.43 8.50
N ILE A 205 -25.52 4.50 9.83
CA ILE A 205 -24.72 3.65 10.72
C ILE A 205 -25.58 2.52 11.28
N SER A 206 -25.08 1.30 11.28
CA SER A 206 -25.66 0.17 12.03
C SER A 206 -24.70 -0.30 13.13
N GLU A 207 -25.23 -0.57 14.31
CA GLU A 207 -24.48 -1.08 15.45
C GLU A 207 -24.64 -2.60 15.58
N GLN A 208 -23.55 -3.30 15.91
CA GLN A 208 -23.55 -4.73 16.18
C GLN A 208 -22.64 -5.04 17.36
N SER A 209 -23.01 -6.02 18.19
CA SER A 209 -22.11 -6.54 19.23
C SER A 209 -21.22 -7.62 18.63
N SER A 210 -19.91 -7.48 18.82
CA SER A 210 -18.96 -8.55 18.50
C SER A 210 -19.14 -9.75 19.42
N LYS A 211 -18.55 -10.90 19.06
CA LYS A 211 -18.55 -12.11 19.90
C LYS A 211 -17.99 -11.89 21.32
N HIS A 212 -17.17 -10.86 21.51
CA HIS A 212 -16.52 -10.51 22.78
C HIS A 212 -17.21 -9.30 23.46
N GLY A 213 -18.43 -8.94 23.06
CA GLY A 213 -19.19 -7.84 23.68
C GLY A 213 -18.84 -6.43 23.21
N ASN A 214 -17.75 -6.23 22.47
CA ASN A 214 -17.38 -4.91 21.92
C ASN A 214 -18.39 -4.46 20.86
N LYS A 215 -18.79 -3.19 20.89
CA LYS A 215 -19.64 -2.57 19.85
C LYS A 215 -18.84 -2.36 18.56
N LEU A 216 -19.45 -2.71 17.43
CA LEU A 216 -18.97 -2.49 16.08
C LEU A 216 -19.95 -1.59 15.35
N TYR A 217 -19.43 -0.58 14.67
CA TYR A 217 -20.18 0.37 13.88
C TYR A 217 -19.89 0.11 12.40
N ARG A 218 -20.94 -0.15 11.62
CA ARG A 218 -20.85 -0.25 10.16
C ARG A 218 -21.47 0.99 9.53
N ILE A 219 -20.65 1.77 8.83
CA ILE A 219 -21.05 2.97 8.12
C ILE A 219 -21.39 2.54 6.69
N TRP A 220 -22.64 2.70 6.29
CA TRP A 220 -23.15 2.28 4.99
C TRP A 220 -23.29 3.44 4.04
N VAL A 221 -22.96 3.24 2.75
CA VAL A 221 -23.48 4.02 1.63
C VAL A 221 -24.37 3.10 0.81
N LYS A 222 -25.59 3.55 0.48
CA LYS A 222 -26.63 2.70 -0.13
C LYS A 222 -27.18 3.35 -1.40
N GLY A 223 -27.45 2.53 -2.41
CA GLY A 223 -27.96 2.97 -3.70
C GLY A 223 -26.86 3.00 -4.75
N ASN A 224 -27.17 2.50 -5.93
CA ASN A 224 -26.27 2.50 -7.07
C ASN A 224 -25.86 3.91 -7.51
N ILE A 225 -26.78 4.86 -7.48
CA ILE A 225 -26.51 6.26 -7.84
C ILE A 225 -25.50 6.87 -6.85
N ASP A 226 -25.70 6.65 -5.55
CA ASP A 226 -24.80 7.13 -4.50
C ASP A 226 -23.43 6.46 -4.56
N LEU A 227 -23.34 5.17 -4.87
CA LEU A 227 -22.06 4.49 -5.08
C LEU A 227 -21.30 5.04 -6.29
N LEU A 228 -21.99 5.37 -7.39
CA LEU A 228 -21.37 6.03 -8.54
C LEU A 228 -20.90 7.46 -8.21
N LYS A 229 -21.68 8.22 -7.43
CA LYS A 229 -21.24 9.54 -6.93
C LYS A 229 -19.99 9.42 -6.07
N LEU A 230 -19.99 8.47 -5.14
CA LEU A 230 -18.85 8.22 -4.27
C LEU A 230 -17.61 7.83 -5.07
N GLU A 231 -17.75 6.92 -6.04
CA GLU A 231 -16.67 6.51 -6.94
C GLU A 231 -16.05 7.72 -7.62
N LYS A 232 -16.87 8.57 -8.24
CA LYS A 232 -16.40 9.79 -8.90
C LYS A 232 -15.64 10.70 -7.95
N ILE A 233 -16.11 10.86 -6.71
CA ILE A 233 -15.46 11.71 -5.71
C ILE A 233 -14.09 11.15 -5.32
N ILE A 234 -14.02 9.88 -4.92
CA ILE A 234 -12.82 9.31 -4.29
C ILE A 234 -11.78 8.84 -5.31
N TYR A 235 -12.16 8.53 -6.55
CA TYR A 235 -11.25 8.06 -7.59
C TYR A 235 -10.84 9.13 -8.63
N ASN A 236 -11.38 10.35 -8.58
CA ASN A 236 -11.06 11.41 -9.55
C ASN A 236 -9.54 11.66 -9.72
N ARG A 237 -8.78 11.55 -8.63
CA ARG A 237 -7.32 11.73 -8.60
C ARG A 237 -6.56 10.45 -8.27
N ALA A 238 -7.22 9.30 -8.38
CA ALA A 238 -6.56 8.02 -8.13
C ALA A 238 -5.72 7.64 -9.36
N SER A 239 -4.47 7.25 -9.12
CA SER A 239 -3.60 6.69 -10.15
C SER A 239 -3.68 5.17 -10.10
N ASP A 240 -2.86 4.57 -9.26
CA ASP A 240 -2.86 3.12 -8.97
C ASP A 240 -3.08 2.82 -7.48
N ASN A 241 -3.19 3.86 -6.65
CA ASN A 241 -3.35 3.77 -5.21
C ASN A 241 -4.80 3.50 -4.79
N TYR A 242 -5.26 2.30 -5.15
CA TYR A 242 -6.52 1.74 -4.68
C TYR A 242 -6.63 0.23 -4.88
N VAL A 243 -7.64 -0.37 -4.25
CA VAL A 243 -7.99 -1.78 -4.45
C VAL A 243 -8.96 -1.92 -5.63
N TYR A 244 -8.50 -2.50 -6.73
CA TYR A 244 -9.23 -2.50 -8.01
C TYR A 244 -10.66 -3.03 -7.93
N TYR A 245 -10.89 -4.14 -7.21
CA TYR A 245 -12.22 -4.74 -7.17
C TYR A 245 -13.25 -3.85 -6.48
N LYS A 246 -12.82 -3.03 -5.49
CA LYS A 246 -13.73 -2.13 -4.76
C LYS A 246 -14.27 -1.07 -5.71
N ARG A 247 -13.40 -0.49 -6.55
CA ARG A 247 -13.80 0.43 -7.62
C ARG A 247 -14.68 -0.23 -8.68
N ASP A 248 -14.26 -1.39 -9.20
CA ASP A 248 -15.03 -2.15 -10.21
C ASP A 248 -16.46 -2.46 -9.72
N ASN A 249 -16.59 -2.83 -8.43
CA ASN A 249 -17.89 -3.09 -7.80
C ASN A 249 -18.72 -1.81 -7.65
N MET A 250 -18.12 -0.68 -7.24
CA MET A 250 -18.84 0.61 -7.15
C MET A 250 -19.39 1.06 -8.52
N LEU A 251 -18.65 0.80 -9.60
CA LEU A 251 -19.11 1.06 -10.97
C LEU A 251 -20.24 0.13 -11.42
N GLY A 252 -20.60 -0.88 -10.62
CA GLY A 252 -21.65 -1.84 -10.96
C GLY A 252 -21.26 -2.72 -12.15
N LYS A 253 -19.96 -2.96 -12.37
CA LYS A 253 -19.43 -3.72 -13.52
C LYS A 253 -20.03 -5.13 -13.68
N TYR A 254 -20.55 -5.68 -12.59
CA TYR A 254 -21.15 -7.02 -12.53
C TYR A 254 -22.68 -7.00 -12.45
N ARG A 255 -23.31 -5.81 -12.46
CA ARG A 255 -24.76 -5.65 -12.31
C ARG A 255 -25.50 -6.30 -13.47
N GLY A 256 -26.45 -7.19 -13.15
CA GLY A 256 -27.26 -7.89 -14.15
C GLY A 256 -26.51 -8.96 -14.94
N ASN A 257 -25.27 -9.31 -14.60
CA ASN A 257 -24.51 -10.35 -15.29
C ASN A 257 -23.88 -11.39 -14.31
N PRO A 258 -24.65 -12.42 -13.92
CA PRO A 258 -24.23 -13.41 -12.92
C PRO A 258 -22.98 -14.21 -13.31
N GLN A 259 -22.65 -14.33 -14.60
CA GLN A 259 -21.49 -15.11 -15.06
C GLN A 259 -20.17 -14.37 -14.78
N LEU A 260 -20.11 -13.06 -15.03
CA LEU A 260 -19.02 -12.18 -14.58
C LEU A 260 -18.95 -12.13 -13.04
N SER A 261 -20.06 -12.45 -12.35
CA SER A 261 -20.17 -12.44 -10.88
C SER A 261 -19.53 -13.64 -10.16
N ARG A 262 -18.86 -14.56 -10.85
CA ARG A 262 -18.17 -15.72 -10.25
C ARG A 262 -16.81 -16.01 -10.87
N ASP A 263 -16.23 -15.02 -11.54
CA ASP A 263 -15.09 -15.22 -12.41
C ASP A 263 -13.79 -15.50 -11.64
N SER A 264 -13.63 -16.75 -11.21
CA SER A 264 -12.43 -17.28 -10.58
C SER A 264 -11.31 -17.32 -11.62
N ARG A 265 -10.08 -17.04 -11.16
CA ARG A 265 -8.91 -17.22 -12.03
C ARG A 265 -8.69 -18.71 -12.24
N VAL A 266 -8.68 -19.16 -13.49
CA VAL A 266 -8.41 -20.55 -13.86
C VAL A 266 -7.00 -20.69 -14.40
N LYS A 267 -6.32 -21.79 -14.04
CA LYS A 267 -5.03 -22.15 -14.62
C LYS A 267 -5.22 -22.43 -16.10
N PHE A 268 -4.35 -21.85 -16.92
CA PHE A 268 -4.37 -22.00 -18.36
C PHE A 268 -2.96 -22.23 -18.88
N ARG A 269 -2.84 -23.14 -19.85
CA ARG A 269 -1.59 -23.53 -20.48
C ARG A 269 -1.76 -23.42 -21.98
N THR A 270 -0.82 -22.75 -22.63
CA THR A 270 -0.75 -22.59 -24.08
C THR A 270 0.71 -22.47 -24.50
N ASN A 271 0.98 -22.40 -25.80
CA ASN A 271 2.30 -22.08 -26.32
C ASN A 271 2.29 -20.65 -26.87
N VAL A 272 3.31 -19.86 -26.56
CA VAL A 272 3.45 -18.46 -26.98
C VAL A 272 4.90 -18.21 -27.37
N SER A 273 5.14 -17.41 -28.41
CA SER A 273 6.47 -16.94 -28.80
C SER A 273 7.30 -16.47 -27.60
N HIS A 274 8.53 -16.99 -27.49
CA HIS A 274 9.48 -16.60 -26.46
C HIS A 274 9.82 -15.10 -26.54
N ALA A 275 10.08 -14.59 -27.74
CA ALA A 275 10.41 -13.18 -27.97
C ALA A 275 9.29 -12.24 -27.50
N LEU A 276 8.03 -12.55 -27.84
CA LEU A 276 6.88 -11.75 -27.41
C LEU A 276 6.70 -11.78 -25.88
N LEU A 277 6.90 -12.94 -25.25
CA LEU A 277 6.84 -13.06 -23.79
C LEU A 277 7.92 -12.23 -23.10
N CYS A 278 9.14 -12.19 -23.63
CA CYS A 278 10.21 -11.34 -23.09
C CYS A 278 9.85 -9.86 -23.17
N GLN A 279 9.37 -9.38 -24.32
CA GLN A 279 8.95 -7.98 -24.49
C GLN A 279 7.87 -7.56 -23.49
N ILE A 280 6.80 -8.36 -23.35
CA ILE A 280 5.72 -7.99 -22.43
C ILE A 280 6.12 -8.11 -20.96
N ARG A 281 7.10 -8.97 -20.63
CA ARG A 281 7.68 -9.03 -19.26
C ARG A 281 8.49 -7.78 -18.95
N GLU A 282 9.25 -7.25 -19.89
CA GLU A 282 9.98 -5.99 -19.71
C GLU A 282 9.03 -4.81 -19.50
N ILE A 283 7.96 -4.73 -20.30
CA ILE A 283 6.89 -3.74 -20.11
C ILE A 283 6.24 -3.92 -18.74
N ALA A 284 5.91 -5.15 -18.34
CA ALA A 284 5.34 -5.42 -17.03
C ALA A 284 6.27 -4.93 -15.90
N LYS A 285 7.58 -5.18 -16.00
CA LYS A 285 8.58 -4.73 -15.04
C LYS A 285 8.70 -3.19 -15.02
N LYS A 286 8.77 -2.54 -16.18
CA LYS A 286 8.85 -1.08 -16.31
C LYS A 286 7.65 -0.37 -15.67
N HIS A 287 6.47 -0.97 -15.80
CA HIS A 287 5.22 -0.43 -15.26
C HIS A 287 4.82 -1.04 -13.91
N ASN A 288 5.70 -1.81 -13.26
CA ASN A 288 5.47 -2.46 -11.96
C ASN A 288 4.12 -3.22 -11.89
N THR A 289 3.84 -4.01 -12.93
CA THR A 289 2.63 -4.84 -13.07
C THR A 289 3.02 -6.28 -13.43
N TYR A 290 2.02 -7.15 -13.64
CA TYR A 290 2.24 -8.55 -14.01
C TYR A 290 1.85 -8.81 -15.47
N THR A 291 2.61 -9.69 -16.13
CA THR A 291 2.41 -10.06 -17.53
C THR A 291 1.00 -10.53 -17.84
N ASN A 292 0.39 -11.33 -16.96
CA ASN A 292 -0.98 -11.82 -17.13
C ASN A 292 -2.02 -10.69 -17.15
N TYR A 293 -1.86 -9.63 -16.34
CA TYR A 293 -2.79 -8.49 -16.37
C TYR A 293 -2.68 -7.69 -17.66
N LEU A 294 -1.47 -7.52 -18.20
CA LEU A 294 -1.27 -6.88 -19.49
C LEU A 294 -1.97 -7.70 -20.60
N ILE A 295 -1.77 -9.02 -20.62
CA ILE A 295 -2.44 -9.88 -21.60
C ILE A 295 -3.97 -9.84 -21.46
N GLU A 296 -4.50 -9.83 -20.22
CA GLU A 296 -5.95 -9.68 -19.99
C GLU A 296 -6.49 -8.32 -20.46
N ASN A 297 -5.69 -7.26 -20.46
CA ASN A 297 -6.09 -5.99 -21.04
C ASN A 297 -6.14 -6.08 -22.57
N GLY A 298 -5.17 -6.76 -23.18
CA GLY A 298 -5.22 -7.11 -24.60
C GLY A 298 -6.50 -7.88 -24.97
N PHE A 299 -6.90 -8.87 -24.15
CA PHE A 299 -8.16 -9.61 -24.36
C PHE A 299 -9.38 -8.68 -24.39
N LYS A 300 -9.49 -7.76 -23.43
CA LYS A 300 -10.60 -6.81 -23.38
C LYS A 300 -10.62 -5.89 -24.59
N LEU A 301 -9.46 -5.36 -24.99
CA LEU A 301 -9.35 -4.49 -26.16
C LEU A 301 -9.83 -5.17 -27.43
N VAL A 302 -9.46 -6.44 -27.62
CA VAL A 302 -9.90 -7.22 -28.78
C VAL A 302 -11.41 -7.50 -28.75
N LEU A 303 -11.96 -7.77 -27.57
CA LEU A 303 -13.40 -8.00 -27.41
C LEU A 303 -14.21 -6.70 -27.58
N GLU A 304 -13.66 -5.55 -27.18
CA GLU A 304 -14.31 -4.23 -27.27
C GLU A 304 -14.23 -3.63 -28.68
N ASN A 305 -13.04 -3.66 -29.30
CA ASN A 305 -12.78 -2.99 -30.58
C ASN A 305 -12.93 -3.92 -31.79
N GLY A 306 -13.19 -5.21 -31.56
CA GLY A 306 -13.23 -6.23 -32.59
C GLY A 306 -11.84 -6.78 -32.93
N PHE A 307 -11.84 -8.00 -33.47
CA PHE A 307 -10.63 -8.68 -33.92
C PHE A 307 -10.41 -8.42 -35.41
N GLU A 308 -9.41 -7.60 -35.74
CA GLU A 308 -9.01 -7.39 -37.13
C GLU A 308 -8.30 -8.64 -37.67
N LYS A 309 -8.91 -9.27 -38.67
CA LYS A 309 -8.46 -10.51 -39.32
C LYS A 309 -7.25 -10.27 -40.24
N LYS A 310 -6.18 -9.68 -39.71
CA LYS A 310 -4.90 -9.44 -40.42
C LYS A 310 -3.74 -10.34 -39.94
N ILE A 311 -4.04 -11.46 -39.27
CA ILE A 311 -3.02 -12.48 -39.04
C ILE A 311 -2.95 -13.32 -40.31
N SER A 312 -2.00 -13.01 -41.20
CA SER A 312 -1.64 -13.97 -42.24
C SER A 312 -1.10 -15.21 -41.53
N THR A 313 -1.61 -16.38 -41.89
CA THR A 313 -1.13 -17.67 -41.37
C THR A 313 0.35 -17.93 -41.66
N GLU A 314 0.95 -17.10 -42.51
CA GLU A 314 2.34 -17.14 -43.00
C GLU A 314 3.35 -16.55 -41.99
N ASN A 315 2.94 -15.77 -40.99
CA ASN A 315 3.85 -15.10 -40.03
C ASN A 315 3.75 -15.65 -38.59
N ARG A 316 3.55 -16.97 -38.44
CA ARG A 316 3.50 -17.60 -37.12
C ARG A 316 4.91 -17.73 -36.53
N PRO A 317 5.10 -17.37 -35.25
CA PRO A 317 6.40 -17.52 -34.61
C PRO A 317 6.79 -18.99 -34.43
N GLU A 318 8.03 -19.32 -34.82
CA GLU A 318 8.61 -20.66 -34.66
C GLU A 318 9.16 -20.90 -33.24
N ASP A 319 9.38 -19.83 -32.48
CA ASP A 319 10.00 -19.84 -31.13
C ASP A 319 8.98 -20.06 -29.99
N ARG A 320 7.89 -20.78 -30.27
CA ARG A 320 6.81 -20.99 -29.30
C ARG A 320 7.25 -21.87 -28.14
N ILE A 321 7.27 -21.30 -26.95
CA ILE A 321 7.50 -22.02 -25.70
C ILE A 321 6.22 -22.19 -24.90
N GLN A 322 6.21 -23.17 -24.02
CA GLN A 322 5.10 -23.41 -23.14
C GLN A 322 4.95 -22.30 -22.10
N TYR A 323 3.75 -21.73 -22.04
CA TYR A 323 3.37 -20.69 -21.11
C TYR A 323 2.21 -21.15 -20.22
N LYS A 324 2.46 -21.15 -18.91
CA LYS A 324 1.48 -21.49 -17.87
C LYS A 324 1.17 -20.23 -17.08
N THR A 325 -0.11 -19.90 -16.99
CA THR A 325 -0.55 -18.73 -16.22
C THR A 325 -1.96 -18.94 -15.69
N THR A 326 -2.53 -17.93 -15.05
CA THR A 326 -3.94 -17.91 -14.70
C THR A 326 -4.62 -16.78 -15.45
N TYR A 327 -5.87 -16.98 -15.85
CA TYR A 327 -6.72 -15.93 -16.42
C TYR A 327 -8.08 -15.93 -15.76
N LYS A 328 -8.76 -14.79 -15.81
CA LYS A 328 -10.22 -14.72 -15.61
C LYS A 328 -10.92 -15.75 -16.51
N LYS A 329 -11.66 -16.69 -15.91
CA LYS A 329 -12.40 -17.77 -16.58
C LYS A 329 -13.33 -17.23 -17.68
N THR A 330 -14.14 -16.22 -17.38
CA THR A 330 -15.12 -15.68 -18.35
C THR A 330 -14.42 -15.05 -19.54
N LEU A 331 -13.37 -14.27 -19.27
CA LEU A 331 -12.57 -13.63 -20.31
C LEU A 331 -11.86 -14.67 -21.19
N LEU A 332 -11.33 -15.74 -20.58
CA LEU A 332 -10.73 -16.84 -21.31
C LEU A 332 -11.76 -17.62 -22.15
N GLU A 333 -12.98 -17.81 -21.64
CA GLU A 333 -14.09 -18.45 -22.37
C GLU A 333 -14.52 -17.60 -23.58
N GLN A 334 -14.61 -16.28 -23.43
CA GLN A 334 -14.89 -15.34 -24.53
C GLN A 334 -13.80 -15.39 -25.60
N ILE A 335 -12.53 -15.40 -25.19
CA ILE A 335 -11.40 -15.52 -26.13
C ILE A 335 -11.38 -16.89 -26.83
N LYS A 336 -11.75 -17.97 -26.14
CA LYS A 336 -11.93 -19.30 -26.77
C LYS A 336 -13.04 -19.30 -27.81
N LEU A 337 -14.17 -18.62 -27.52
CA LEU A 337 -15.29 -18.50 -28.44
C LEU A 337 -14.87 -17.71 -29.69
N LEU A 338 -14.22 -16.56 -29.49
CA LEU A 338 -13.65 -15.74 -30.56
C LEU A 338 -12.68 -16.54 -31.43
N ALA A 339 -11.81 -17.35 -30.83
CA ALA A 339 -10.90 -18.24 -31.57
C ALA A 339 -11.65 -19.22 -32.49
N LYS A 340 -12.74 -19.80 -31.99
CA LYS A 340 -13.59 -20.73 -32.74
C LYS A 340 -14.30 -20.02 -33.89
N GLU A 341 -14.88 -18.83 -33.65
CA GLU A 341 -15.56 -18.02 -34.65
C GLU A 341 -14.63 -17.61 -35.79
N GLN A 342 -13.40 -17.22 -35.45
CA GLN A 342 -12.38 -16.81 -36.42
C GLN A 342 -11.65 -17.99 -37.07
N LYS A 343 -11.95 -19.24 -36.67
CA LYS A 343 -11.25 -20.47 -37.10
C LYS A 343 -9.73 -20.39 -36.86
N MET A 344 -9.32 -19.84 -35.72
CA MET A 344 -7.93 -19.66 -35.32
C MET A 344 -7.60 -20.43 -34.05
N ASN A 345 -6.31 -20.73 -33.85
CA ASN A 345 -5.87 -21.28 -32.57
C ASN A 345 -5.81 -20.18 -31.52
N ILE A 346 -6.11 -20.54 -30.26
CA ILE A 346 -6.13 -19.56 -29.17
C ILE A 346 -4.76 -18.92 -28.91
N ASN A 347 -3.67 -19.64 -29.20
CA ASN A 347 -2.31 -19.09 -29.11
C ASN A 347 -2.09 -17.92 -30.09
N ASP A 348 -2.60 -18.03 -31.31
CA ASP A 348 -2.50 -16.98 -32.33
C ASP A 348 -3.18 -15.68 -31.83
N ILE A 349 -4.36 -15.80 -31.20
CA ILE A 349 -5.08 -14.66 -30.62
C ILE A 349 -4.35 -14.09 -29.40
N ILE A 350 -3.80 -14.94 -28.54
CA ILE A 350 -3.03 -14.47 -27.37
C ILE A 350 -1.78 -13.70 -27.81
N GLU A 351 -1.07 -14.19 -28.82
CA GLU A 351 0.10 -13.51 -29.39
C GLU A 351 -0.28 -12.17 -30.03
N TYR A 352 -1.43 -12.09 -30.70
CA TYR A 352 -1.98 -10.83 -31.20
C TYR A 352 -2.29 -9.83 -30.07
N CYS A 353 -2.92 -10.30 -28.99
CA CYS A 353 -3.20 -9.47 -27.82
C CYS A 353 -1.91 -8.94 -27.17
N ILE A 354 -0.85 -9.76 -27.14
CA ILE A 354 0.47 -9.34 -26.67
C ILE A 354 1.04 -8.25 -27.58
N ARG A 355 1.00 -8.44 -28.91
CA ARG A 355 1.49 -7.44 -29.88
C ARG A 355 0.75 -6.11 -29.76
N LEU A 356 -0.57 -6.13 -29.56
CA LEU A 356 -1.37 -4.93 -29.33
C LEU A 356 -0.89 -4.15 -28.09
N GLU A 357 -0.70 -4.83 -26.96
CA GLU A 357 -0.21 -4.18 -25.74
C GLU A 357 1.24 -3.69 -25.85
N VAL A 358 2.10 -4.43 -26.56
CA VAL A 358 3.47 -4.01 -26.85
C VAL A 358 3.47 -2.74 -27.70
N ASN A 359 2.67 -2.70 -28.77
CA ASN A 359 2.60 -1.54 -29.67
C ASN A 359 1.97 -0.32 -29.00
N ARG A 360 1.00 -0.51 -28.11
CA ARG A 360 0.36 0.59 -27.37
C ARG A 360 1.29 1.26 -26.35
N ARG A 361 2.32 0.55 -25.90
CA ARG A 361 3.20 0.96 -24.78
C ARG A 361 4.67 1.14 -25.17
N ARG A 362 4.99 0.96 -26.45
CA ARG A 362 6.17 1.54 -27.07
C ARG A 362 5.96 3.04 -27.19
#